data_AF-A0AAD4X879-F1
#
_entry.id   AF-A0AAD4X879-F1
#
_cell.length_a   1.000
_cell.length_b   1.000
_cell.length_c   1.000
_cell.angle_alpha   90.00
_cell.angle_beta   90.00
_cell.angle_gamma   90.00
#
_symmetry.space_group_name_H-M   'P 1'
#
loop_
_entity.id
_entity.type
_entity.pdbx_description
1 polymer ?
#
loop_
_entity_poly.entity_id
_entity_poly.type
_entity_poly.pdbx_seq_one_letter_code
_entity_poly.pdbx_strand_id
1 'polypeptide(L)'
;DQINKKVYLAQYCALAACGARDFSKFVHRELLKKVTELLKSKKKYTAQGLAILLKETIKSEADRAENLGEGEKEAVLDMINKSGLILGTVEKIGDGPKVPKLRALYQGRILKAENYCAFGVQERAARDVLKAEHSENMSIKSGVDLVVKSIKAAFEADQQFILGGYIEVLVLGHRNFGDLLLPRGEQLLDRAITLFRLEKLPECGVQVTQREEVPKKKRRKLILPSADIPSEDES
;
A
#
# COMPACT_ATOMS: atom_id res chain seq x y z
N ASP A 1 -8.19 -14.74 -12.47
CA ASP A 1 -7.03 -13.81 -12.44
C ASP A 1 -6.96 -13.01 -11.14
N GLN A 2 -6.40 -13.62 -10.10
CA GLN A 2 -6.07 -12.90 -8.87
C GLN A 2 -4.77 -12.12 -9.09
N ILE A 3 -4.88 -10.80 -9.29
CA ILE A 3 -3.73 -9.92 -9.18
C ILE A 3 -3.27 -10.00 -7.72
N ASN A 4 -2.22 -10.78 -7.49
CA ASN A 4 -1.55 -10.85 -6.21
C ASN A 4 -1.04 -9.43 -5.88
N LYS A 5 -1.69 -8.74 -4.92
CA LYS A 5 -1.36 -7.36 -4.54
C LYS A 5 0.06 -7.20 -3.98
N LYS A 6 0.82 -8.30 -3.87
CA LYS A 6 2.18 -8.39 -3.38
C LYS A 6 3.14 -8.58 -4.54
N VAL A 7 3.36 -7.55 -5.36
CA VAL A 7 4.40 -7.64 -6.39
C VAL A 7 5.66 -6.94 -5.89
N TYR A 8 6.64 -7.77 -5.52
CA TYR A 8 7.94 -7.40 -4.95
C TYR A 8 8.67 -6.39 -5.83
N LEU A 9 8.67 -5.14 -5.39
CA LEU A 9 9.24 -4.01 -6.09
C LEU A 9 10.70 -3.82 -5.66
N ALA A 10 11.61 -4.57 -6.29
CA ALA A 10 13.04 -4.68 -5.98
C ALA A 10 13.38 -5.01 -4.51
N GLN A 11 14.56 -5.56 -4.30
CA GLN A 11 15.05 -5.93 -2.97
C GLN A 11 15.24 -4.71 -2.03
N TYR A 12 14.85 -3.48 -2.41
CA TYR A 12 15.17 -2.25 -1.68
C TYR A 12 14.12 -1.12 -1.79
N CYS A 13 12.91 -1.32 -2.32
CA CYS A 13 11.88 -0.28 -2.28
C CYS A 13 10.48 -0.77 -1.94
N ALA A 14 9.68 0.12 -1.35
CA ALA A 14 8.30 -0.08 -0.99
C ALA A 14 7.45 1.07 -1.50
N LEU A 15 6.19 0.76 -1.86
CA LEU A 15 5.19 1.76 -2.19
C LEU A 15 3.92 1.47 -1.39
N ALA A 16 3.48 2.42 -0.56
CA ALA A 16 2.13 2.49 -0.04
C ALA A 16 1.35 3.58 -0.78
N ALA A 17 0.06 3.35 -1.01
CA ALA A 17 -0.78 4.26 -1.78
C ALA A 17 -2.19 4.36 -1.17
N CYS A 18 -2.76 5.55 -1.21
CA CYS A 18 -4.17 5.81 -0.88
C CYS A 18 -4.88 6.48 -2.07
N GLY A 19 -6.22 6.52 -2.02
CA GLY A 19 -7.06 7.08 -3.06
C GLY A 19 -7.72 6.00 -3.92
N ALA A 20 -7.90 6.29 -5.22
CA ALA A 20 -8.58 5.39 -6.13
C ALA A 20 -7.78 4.10 -6.36
N ARG A 21 -8.41 2.96 -6.06
CA ARG A 21 -7.76 1.64 -6.09
C ARG A 21 -7.13 1.31 -7.45
N ASP A 22 -7.81 1.62 -8.55
CA ASP A 22 -7.32 1.28 -9.88
C ASP A 22 -6.15 2.15 -10.31
N PHE A 23 -6.15 3.42 -9.90
CA PHE A 23 -4.99 4.28 -10.05
C PHE A 23 -3.79 3.78 -9.22
N SER A 24 -3.99 3.40 -7.95
CA SER A 24 -2.91 2.83 -7.14
C SER A 24 -2.33 1.56 -7.77
N LYS A 25 -3.17 0.69 -8.35
CA LYS A 25 -2.70 -0.51 -9.08
C LYS A 25 -1.89 -0.13 -10.32
N PHE A 26 -2.36 0.86 -11.09
CA PHE A 26 -1.66 1.35 -12.27
C PHE A 26 -0.26 1.84 -11.91
N VAL A 27 -0.15 2.76 -10.94
CA VAL A 27 1.13 3.31 -10.47
C VAL A 27 2.06 2.20 -9.99
N HIS A 28 1.55 1.25 -9.22
CA HIS A 28 2.33 0.13 -8.71
C HIS A 28 2.85 -0.79 -9.83
N ARG A 29 2.06 -1.00 -10.90
CA ARG A 29 2.49 -1.78 -12.08
C ARG A 29 3.57 -1.07 -12.87
N GLU A 30 3.42 0.24 -13.10
CA GLU A 30 4.41 1.03 -13.83
C GLU A 30 5.73 1.12 -13.06
N LEU A 31 5.66 1.35 -11.74
CA LEU A 31 6.85 1.30 -10.89
C LEU A 31 7.53 -0.08 -11.00
N LEU A 32 6.76 -1.17 -11.00
CA LEU A 32 7.31 -2.52 -11.08
C LEU A 32 8.02 -2.80 -12.40
N LYS A 33 7.40 -2.42 -13.52
CA LYS A 33 8.02 -2.57 -14.84
C LYS A 33 9.37 -1.86 -14.86
N LYS A 34 9.39 -0.60 -14.41
CA LYS A 34 10.60 0.22 -14.40
C LYS A 34 11.67 -0.34 -13.46
N VAL A 35 11.31 -0.65 -12.23
CA VAL A 35 12.25 -1.25 -11.28
C VAL A 35 12.80 -2.58 -11.80
N THR A 36 12.00 -3.39 -12.49
CA THR A 36 12.46 -4.65 -13.11
C THR A 36 13.44 -4.42 -14.25
N GLU A 37 13.18 -3.46 -15.13
CA GLU A 37 14.12 -3.03 -16.18
C GLU A 37 15.45 -2.55 -15.57
N LEU A 38 15.36 -1.80 -14.48
CA LEU A 38 16.53 -1.24 -13.80
C LEU A 38 17.37 -2.32 -13.12
N LEU A 39 16.75 -3.34 -12.53
CA LEU A 39 17.47 -4.50 -11.98
C LEU A 39 18.29 -5.23 -13.05
N LYS A 40 17.78 -5.34 -14.29
CA LYS A 40 18.53 -5.91 -15.42
C LYS A 40 19.77 -5.07 -15.75
N SER A 41 19.68 -3.75 -15.60
CA SER A 41 20.78 -2.82 -15.87
C SER A 41 21.84 -2.71 -14.74
N LYS A 42 21.66 -3.40 -13.61
CA LYS A 42 22.47 -3.28 -12.37
C LYS A 42 22.58 -1.85 -11.80
N LYS A 43 21.81 -0.88 -12.29
CA LYS A 43 21.77 0.49 -11.75
C LYS A 43 20.96 0.51 -10.46
N LYS A 44 21.50 1.17 -9.42
CA LYS A 44 20.78 1.44 -8.17
C LYS A 44 20.08 2.80 -8.27
N TYR A 45 18.85 2.89 -7.76
CA TYR A 45 18.09 4.14 -7.73
C TYR A 45 17.88 4.61 -6.29
N THR A 46 17.94 5.94 -6.12
CA THR A 46 17.55 6.62 -4.88
C THR A 46 16.03 6.76 -4.80
N ALA A 47 15.48 6.96 -3.60
CA ALA A 47 14.09 7.29 -3.36
C ALA A 47 13.69 8.54 -4.15
N GLN A 48 14.60 9.50 -4.28
CA GLN A 48 14.37 10.69 -5.09
C GLN A 48 14.19 10.34 -6.57
N GLY A 49 15.06 9.49 -7.13
CA GLY A 49 14.96 9.08 -8.53
C GLY A 49 13.67 8.30 -8.82
N LEU A 50 13.29 7.38 -7.93
CA LEU A 50 12.02 6.66 -8.03
C LEU A 50 10.80 7.59 -7.84
N ALA A 51 10.88 8.59 -6.97
CA ALA A 51 9.81 9.58 -6.81
C ALA A 51 9.65 10.46 -8.07
N ILE A 52 10.75 10.83 -8.72
CA ILE A 52 10.71 11.54 -10.02
C ILE A 52 10.04 10.66 -11.07
N LEU A 53 10.42 9.38 -11.16
CA LEU A 53 9.81 8.43 -12.09
C LEU A 53 8.30 8.28 -11.85
N LEU A 54 7.88 8.19 -10.59
CA LEU A 54 6.45 8.14 -10.24
C LEU A 54 5.73 9.42 -10.65
N LYS A 55 6.33 10.59 -10.38
CA LYS A 55 5.77 11.88 -10.83
C LYS A 55 5.60 11.92 -12.35
N GLU A 56 6.59 11.47 -13.11
CA GLU A 56 6.53 11.40 -14.57
C GLU A 56 5.46 10.41 -15.05
N THR A 57 5.31 9.27 -14.37
CA THR A 57 4.26 8.27 -14.65
C THR A 57 2.87 8.88 -14.45
N ILE A 58 2.66 9.60 -13.35
CA ILE A 58 1.39 10.27 -13.06
C ILE A 58 1.11 11.36 -14.09
N LYS A 59 2.14 12.13 -14.46
CA LYS A 59 2.02 13.16 -15.50
C LYS A 59 1.63 12.55 -16.84
N SER A 60 2.30 11.47 -17.26
CA SER A 60 1.98 10.78 -18.52
C SER A 60 0.54 10.26 -18.54
N GLU A 61 0.01 9.82 -17.40
CA GLU A 61 -1.38 9.37 -17.29
C GLU A 61 -2.36 10.55 -17.38
N ALA A 62 -2.02 11.71 -16.81
CA ALA A 62 -2.77 12.95 -16.98
C ALA A 62 -2.76 13.41 -18.45
N ASP A 63 -1.60 13.42 -19.10
CA ASP A 63 -1.45 13.80 -20.51
C ASP A 63 -2.23 12.84 -21.43
N ARG A 64 -2.29 11.55 -21.08
CA ARG A 64 -3.15 10.57 -21.78
C ARG A 64 -4.63 10.91 -21.65
N ALA A 65 -5.06 11.34 -20.46
CA ALA A 65 -6.45 11.68 -20.17
C ALA A 65 -6.96 12.87 -21.00
N GLU A 66 -6.08 13.78 -21.43
CA GLU A 66 -6.41 14.90 -22.33
C GLU A 66 -6.95 14.43 -23.69
N ASN A 67 -6.67 13.18 -24.10
CA ASN A 67 -7.14 12.61 -25.35
C ASN A 67 -8.41 11.75 -25.19
N LEU A 68 -9.02 11.73 -24.00
CA LEU A 68 -10.24 10.99 -23.70
C LEU A 68 -11.49 11.88 -23.83
N GLY A 69 -12.68 11.27 -23.78
CA GLY A 69 -13.92 12.02 -23.63
C GLY A 69 -13.97 12.79 -22.30
N GLU A 70 -14.74 13.89 -22.24
CA GLU A 70 -14.77 14.83 -21.11
C GLU A 70 -15.02 14.15 -19.75
N GLY A 71 -16.00 13.23 -19.69
CA GLY A 71 -16.29 12.49 -18.46
C GLY A 71 -15.20 11.49 -18.04
N GLU A 72 -14.49 10.88 -19.00
CA GLU A 72 -13.38 9.98 -18.71
C GLU A 72 -12.14 10.75 -18.24
N LYS A 73 -11.88 11.89 -18.87
CA LYS A 73 -10.82 12.82 -18.47
C LYS A 73 -11.03 13.27 -17.01
N GLU A 74 -12.22 13.73 -16.68
CA GLU A 74 -12.54 14.19 -15.32
C GLU A 74 -12.34 13.07 -14.29
N ALA A 75 -12.77 11.85 -14.60
CA ALA A 75 -12.57 10.69 -13.73
C ALA A 75 -11.08 10.40 -13.49
N VAL A 76 -10.23 10.45 -14.52
CA VAL A 76 -8.78 10.23 -14.35
C VAL A 76 -8.14 11.31 -13.50
N LEU A 77 -8.47 12.58 -13.77
CA LEU A 77 -7.93 13.71 -13.00
C LEU A 77 -8.39 13.67 -11.53
N ASP A 78 -9.64 13.31 -11.27
CA ASP A 78 -10.15 13.10 -9.91
C ASP A 78 -9.40 11.99 -9.16
N MET A 79 -9.13 10.86 -9.82
CA MET A 79 -8.32 9.78 -9.25
C MET A 79 -6.91 10.25 -8.88
N ILE A 80 -6.26 11.03 -9.75
CA ILE A 80 -4.93 11.61 -9.49
C ILE A 80 -4.99 12.58 -8.31
N ASN A 81 -5.98 13.47 -8.27
CA ASN A 81 -6.14 14.49 -7.24
C ASN A 81 -6.47 13.93 -5.85
N LYS A 82 -6.98 12.71 -5.77
CA LYS A 82 -7.24 11.98 -4.52
C LYS A 82 -6.12 11.00 -4.14
N SER A 83 -5.04 10.95 -4.93
CA SER A 83 -3.95 10.00 -4.70
C SER A 83 -2.84 10.56 -3.79
N GLY A 84 -2.44 9.72 -2.84
CA GLY A 84 -1.24 9.91 -2.02
C GLY A 84 -0.36 8.66 -2.12
N LEU A 85 0.95 8.86 -2.26
CA LEU A 85 1.94 7.80 -2.41
C LEU A 85 3.06 7.99 -1.38
N ILE A 86 3.44 6.90 -0.72
CA ILE A 86 4.59 6.85 0.19
C ILE A 86 5.57 5.84 -0.38
N LEU A 87 6.75 6.30 -0.75
CA LEU A 87 7.85 5.51 -1.26
C LEU A 87 8.94 5.40 -0.19
N GLY A 88 9.27 4.18 0.20
CA GLY A 88 10.44 3.89 1.04
C GLY A 88 11.54 3.20 0.23
N THR A 89 12.80 3.50 0.53
CA THR A 89 13.96 2.79 -0.01
C THR A 89 15.03 2.56 1.07
N VAL A 90 16.01 1.70 0.79
CA VAL A 90 17.24 1.57 1.59
C VAL A 90 18.45 1.87 0.71
N GLU A 91 19.17 2.95 1.00
CA GLU A 91 20.22 3.51 0.14
C GLU A 91 21.59 3.55 0.81
N LYS A 92 22.66 3.24 0.08
CA LYS A 92 24.05 3.41 0.56
C LYS A 92 24.45 4.87 0.42
N ILE A 93 24.98 5.49 1.48
CA ILE A 93 25.51 6.87 1.43
C ILE A 93 27.01 6.79 1.14
N GLY A 94 27.43 6.99 -0.12
CA GLY A 94 28.83 6.84 -0.53
C GLY A 94 29.36 5.44 -0.19
N ASP A 95 30.44 5.38 0.58
CA ASP A 95 30.94 4.13 1.17
C ASP A 95 30.43 3.81 2.57
N GLY A 96 29.58 4.67 3.12
CA GLY A 96 28.97 4.54 4.43
C GLY A 96 27.81 3.53 4.52
N PRO A 97 27.11 3.52 5.68
CA PRO A 97 26.04 2.56 5.95
C PRO A 97 24.87 2.74 4.98
N LYS A 98 24.03 1.69 4.82
CA LYS A 98 22.75 1.89 4.14
C LYS A 98 21.73 2.48 5.11
N VAL A 99 21.05 3.52 4.67
CA VAL A 99 20.09 4.30 5.45
C VAL A 99 18.73 4.25 4.76
N PRO A 100 17.63 4.01 5.51
CA PRO A 100 16.30 4.10 4.94
C PRO A 100 16.00 5.54 4.51
N LYS A 101 15.33 5.71 3.37
CA LYS A 101 14.88 7.00 2.86
C LYS A 101 13.39 6.93 2.57
N LEU A 102 12.69 8.00 2.93
CA LEU A 102 11.27 8.18 2.70
C LEU A 102 11.04 9.32 1.71
N ARG A 103 10.13 9.11 0.76
CA ARG A 103 9.61 10.13 -0.14
C ARG A 103 8.11 10.00 -0.23
N ALA A 104 7.45 11.14 -0.31
CA ALA A 104 6.01 11.23 -0.38
C ALA A 104 5.62 11.98 -1.66
N LEU A 105 4.56 11.51 -2.33
CA LEU A 105 3.91 12.25 -3.40
C LEU A 105 2.45 12.44 -3.05
N TYR A 106 1.94 13.64 -3.32
CA TYR A 106 0.53 13.96 -3.19
C TYR A 106 0.08 14.67 -4.45
N GLN A 107 -0.98 14.18 -5.09
CA GLN A 107 -1.52 14.78 -6.33
C GLN A 107 -0.46 14.91 -7.44
N GLY A 108 0.40 13.89 -7.59
CA GLY A 108 1.50 13.89 -8.55
C GLY A 108 2.67 14.83 -8.22
N ARG A 109 2.66 15.50 -7.06
CA ARG A 109 3.74 16.40 -6.62
C ARG A 109 4.59 15.72 -5.57
N ILE A 110 5.90 15.76 -5.74
CA ILE A 110 6.86 15.29 -4.74
C ILE A 110 6.85 16.28 -3.58
N LEU A 111 6.58 15.77 -2.38
CA LEU A 111 6.60 16.57 -1.15
C LEU A 111 8.02 16.70 -0.61
N LYS A 112 8.21 17.66 0.31
CA LYS A 112 9.45 17.79 1.08
C LYS A 112 9.72 16.47 1.82
N ALA A 113 11.00 16.11 1.89
CA ALA A 113 11.43 14.94 2.64
C ALA A 113 11.13 15.13 4.14
N GLU A 114 10.39 14.20 4.71
CA GLU A 114 10.08 14.12 6.13
C GLU A 114 10.41 12.72 6.66
N ASN A 115 10.65 12.60 7.97
CA ASN A 115 10.95 11.32 8.61
C ASN A 115 9.70 10.44 8.77
N TYR A 116 8.52 11.04 8.70
CA TYR A 116 7.23 10.37 8.71
C TYR A 116 6.27 11.08 7.75
N CYS A 117 5.25 10.38 7.29
CA CYS A 117 4.13 10.98 6.57
C CYS A 117 2.90 10.07 6.73
N ALA A 118 1.72 10.66 6.59
CA ALA A 118 0.47 9.90 6.50
C ALA A 118 -0.41 10.52 5.41
N PHE A 119 -1.14 9.66 4.71
CA PHE A 119 -2.11 10.04 3.69
C PHE A 119 -3.40 9.25 3.83
N GLY A 120 -4.50 9.87 3.38
CA GLY A 120 -5.81 9.23 3.29
C GLY A 120 -6.85 9.88 4.19
N VAL A 121 -7.89 9.12 4.50
CA VAL A 121 -9.00 9.59 5.35
C VAL A 121 -8.47 9.82 6.77
N GLN A 122 -8.83 10.95 7.36
CA GLN A 122 -8.35 11.38 8.68
C GLN A 122 -6.82 11.39 8.83
N GLU A 123 -6.07 11.67 7.76
CA GLU A 123 -4.60 11.71 7.81
C GLU A 123 -4.06 12.66 8.88
N ARG A 124 -4.82 13.71 9.25
CA ARG A 124 -4.44 14.66 10.30
C ARG A 124 -4.29 13.98 11.65
N ALA A 125 -5.25 13.14 12.05
CA ALA A 125 -5.19 12.40 13.31
C ALA A 125 -3.99 11.45 13.36
N ALA A 126 -3.71 10.74 12.26
CA ALA A 126 -2.51 9.91 12.15
C ALA A 126 -1.22 10.75 12.25
N ARG A 127 -1.16 11.89 11.56
CA ARG A 127 0.01 12.80 11.61
C ARG A 127 0.24 13.38 12.99
N ASP A 128 -0.82 13.71 13.73
CA ASP A 128 -0.70 14.25 15.08
C ASP A 128 -0.04 13.24 16.03
N VAL A 129 -0.43 11.96 15.95
CA VAL A 129 0.23 10.87 16.69
C VAL A 129 1.69 10.68 16.25
N LEU A 130 1.95 10.61 14.95
CA LEU A 130 3.32 10.48 14.43
C LEU A 130 4.20 11.63 14.89
N LYS A 131 3.70 12.86 14.84
CA LYS A 131 4.43 14.06 15.25
C LYS A 131 4.73 14.10 16.73
N ALA A 132 3.80 13.63 17.57
CA ALA A 132 3.96 13.65 19.02
C ALA A 132 4.99 12.63 19.53
N GLU A 133 5.09 11.47 18.88
CA GLU A 133 5.81 10.31 19.45
C GLU A 133 7.01 9.84 18.61
N HIS A 134 7.19 10.35 17.39
CA HIS A 134 8.33 9.99 16.55
C HIS A 134 9.67 10.45 17.15
N SER A 135 10.66 9.54 17.12
CA SER A 135 12.07 9.84 17.42
C SER A 135 12.99 9.23 16.37
N GLU A 136 14.11 9.91 16.07
CA GLU A 136 15.09 9.45 15.06
C GLU A 136 15.78 8.13 15.45
N ASN A 137 15.82 7.81 16.76
CA ASN A 137 16.50 6.63 17.29
C ASN A 137 15.52 5.51 17.70
N MET A 138 14.31 5.49 17.15
CA MET A 138 13.33 4.44 17.46
C MET A 138 13.79 3.07 16.95
N SER A 139 13.52 2.03 17.73
CA SER A 139 13.64 0.65 17.27
C SER A 139 12.59 0.33 16.19
N ILE A 140 12.84 -0.70 15.38
CA ILE A 140 11.85 -1.18 14.39
C ILE A 140 10.51 -1.51 15.07
N LYS A 141 10.55 -2.19 16.22
CA LYS A 141 9.35 -2.54 16.99
C LYS A 141 8.56 -1.29 17.39
N SER A 142 9.24 -0.31 18.00
CA SER A 142 8.62 0.96 18.40
C SER A 142 8.05 1.73 17.20
N GLY A 143 8.73 1.69 16.06
CA GLY A 143 8.23 2.29 14.82
C GLY A 143 6.98 1.59 14.30
N VAL A 144 6.92 0.25 14.33
CA VAL A 144 5.73 -0.52 13.97
C VAL A 144 4.57 -0.21 14.92
N ASP A 145 4.82 -0.20 16.22
CA ASP A 145 3.80 0.12 17.24
C ASP A 145 3.25 1.54 17.02
N LEU A 146 4.10 2.51 16.72
CA LEU A 146 3.71 3.89 16.41
C LEU A 146 2.87 3.98 15.12
N VAL A 147 3.22 3.23 14.08
CA VAL A 147 2.44 3.17 12.82
C VAL A 147 1.06 2.56 13.07
N VAL A 148 0.97 1.47 13.86
CA VAL A 148 -0.32 0.88 14.22
C VAL A 148 -1.17 1.88 15.01
N LYS A 149 -0.56 2.56 15.99
CA LYS A 149 -1.23 3.58 16.81
C LYS A 149 -1.73 4.76 15.98
N SER A 150 -0.95 5.26 15.03
CA SER A 150 -1.35 6.38 14.17
C SER A 150 -2.50 6.00 13.22
N ILE A 151 -2.49 4.78 12.68
CA ILE A 151 -3.59 4.26 11.88
C ILE A 151 -4.86 4.16 12.74
N LYS A 152 -4.78 3.60 13.96
CA LYS A 152 -5.92 3.54 14.88
C LYS A 152 -6.52 4.92 15.17
N ALA A 153 -5.68 5.92 15.43
CA ALA A 153 -6.16 7.28 15.65
C ALA A 153 -6.91 7.85 14.44
N ALA A 154 -6.46 7.57 13.21
CA ALA A 154 -7.22 7.94 12.02
C ALA A 154 -8.56 7.20 11.91
N PHE A 155 -8.60 5.91 12.25
CA PHE A 155 -9.84 5.13 12.29
C PHE A 155 -10.82 5.65 13.36
N GLU A 156 -10.35 5.97 14.55
CA GLU A 156 -11.17 6.50 15.65
C GLU A 156 -11.71 7.91 15.35
N ALA A 157 -10.95 8.71 14.60
CA ALA A 157 -11.38 10.02 14.13
C ALA A 157 -12.37 9.95 12.95
N ASP A 158 -12.48 8.80 12.27
CA ASP A 158 -13.35 8.66 11.11
C ASP A 158 -14.78 8.31 11.54
N GLN A 159 -15.71 9.22 11.27
CA GLN A 159 -17.14 9.04 11.55
C GLN A 159 -17.84 8.22 10.45
N GLN A 160 -17.16 7.91 9.34
CA GLN A 160 -17.73 7.14 8.23
C GLN A 160 -17.61 5.62 8.43
N PHE A 161 -18.54 4.88 7.83
CA PHE A 161 -18.62 3.43 7.94
C PHE A 161 -17.49 2.73 7.17
N ILE A 162 -16.54 2.15 7.90
CA ILE A 162 -15.51 1.28 7.31
C ILE A 162 -15.90 -0.18 7.55
N LEU A 163 -16.29 -0.87 6.46
CA LEU A 163 -16.53 -2.31 6.47
C LEU A 163 -15.21 -3.06 6.61
N GLY A 164 -14.82 -3.42 7.84
CA GLY A 164 -13.78 -4.40 8.15
C GLY A 164 -12.43 -4.15 7.47
N GLY A 165 -11.44 -3.67 8.23
CA GLY A 165 -10.09 -3.44 7.75
C GLY A 165 -9.05 -4.41 8.34
N TYR A 166 -7.88 -4.46 7.71
CA TYR A 166 -6.67 -4.98 8.35
C TYR A 166 -5.60 -3.89 8.29
N ILE A 167 -4.79 -3.80 9.34
CA ILE A 167 -3.56 -3.02 9.30
C ILE A 167 -2.46 -3.91 8.70
N GLU A 168 -1.94 -3.48 7.56
CA GLU A 168 -0.79 -4.08 6.90
C GLU A 168 0.41 -3.14 7.07
N VAL A 169 1.50 -3.65 7.67
CA VAL A 169 2.72 -2.89 7.90
C VAL A 169 3.87 -3.52 7.13
N LEU A 170 4.57 -2.69 6.37
CA LEU A 170 5.73 -3.07 5.61
C LEU A 170 6.97 -2.44 6.24
N VAL A 171 7.92 -3.28 6.65
CA VAL A 171 9.20 -2.86 7.22
C VAL A 171 10.28 -2.98 6.14
N LEU A 172 11.01 -1.89 5.94
CA LEU A 172 12.19 -1.82 5.09
C LEU A 172 13.45 -1.69 5.95
N GLY A 173 14.43 -2.59 5.80
CA GLY A 173 15.65 -2.54 6.60
C GLY A 173 16.86 -3.23 5.97
N HIS A 174 18.06 -2.84 6.39
CA HIS A 174 19.29 -3.61 6.12
C HIS A 174 19.49 -4.61 7.26
N ARG A 175 19.79 -5.88 6.95
CA ARG A 175 20.18 -6.85 7.97
C ARG A 175 21.41 -6.37 8.76
N ASN A 176 21.21 -6.15 10.05
CA ASN A 176 21.93 -6.76 11.17
C ASN A 176 20.86 -6.97 12.25
N PHE A 177 20.22 -8.14 12.30
CA PHE A 177 19.20 -8.43 13.31
C PHE A 177 19.85 -9.19 14.46
N GLY A 178 20.00 -8.51 15.60
CA GLY A 178 19.90 -9.13 16.91
C GLY A 178 18.43 -9.39 17.25
N ASP A 179 18.13 -10.61 17.66
CA ASP A 179 17.05 -11.02 18.58
C ASP A 179 15.57 -10.73 18.28
N LEU A 180 15.16 -10.69 17.00
CA LEU A 180 13.74 -10.85 16.66
C LEU A 180 13.46 -12.27 16.17
N LEU A 181 13.08 -13.15 17.10
CA LEU A 181 12.49 -14.46 16.83
C LEU A 181 11.07 -14.27 16.28
N LEU A 182 10.93 -14.07 14.97
CA LEU A 182 9.61 -14.12 14.32
C LEU A 182 9.17 -15.59 14.14
N PRO A 183 7.87 -15.91 14.31
CA PRO A 183 7.35 -17.27 14.18
C PRO A 183 7.72 -17.91 12.82
N ARG A 184 8.01 -19.21 12.82
CA ARG A 184 8.52 -19.99 11.67
C ARG A 184 7.68 -19.93 10.38
N GLY A 185 6.44 -19.41 10.41
CA GLY A 185 5.60 -19.19 9.23
C GLY A 185 5.86 -17.88 8.47
N GLU A 186 6.64 -16.96 9.03
CA GLU A 186 7.01 -15.66 8.42
C GLU A 186 8.45 -15.65 7.88
N GLN A 187 9.16 -16.77 8.06
CA GLN A 187 10.58 -16.91 7.77
C GLN A 187 10.84 -17.45 6.36
N LEU A 188 10.40 -16.73 5.33
CA LEU A 188 11.00 -16.87 4.01
C LEU A 188 11.10 -15.50 3.33
N LEU A 189 12.24 -14.84 3.52
CA LEU A 189 13.21 -14.61 2.44
C LEU A 189 14.29 -13.62 2.89
N ASP A 190 15.48 -13.88 2.39
CA ASP A 190 16.77 -13.23 2.57
C ASP A 190 16.83 -11.75 2.07
N ARG A 191 15.77 -10.94 2.26
CA ARG A 191 15.50 -9.71 1.48
C ARG A 191 15.04 -8.54 2.35
N ALA A 192 15.37 -7.31 1.96
CA ALA A 192 15.27 -6.07 2.75
C ALA A 192 13.84 -5.58 3.11
N ILE A 193 12.81 -6.42 2.90
CA ILE A 193 11.40 -6.06 2.99
C ILE A 193 10.66 -7.16 3.74
N THR A 194 9.99 -6.81 4.84
CA THR A 194 9.14 -7.74 5.60
C THR A 194 7.74 -7.15 5.72
N LEU A 195 6.72 -7.92 5.34
CA LEU A 195 5.31 -7.50 5.40
C LEU A 195 4.60 -8.26 6.51
N PHE A 196 3.98 -7.54 7.42
CA PHE A 196 3.16 -8.08 8.50
C PHE A 196 1.70 -7.67 8.31
N ARG A 197 0.79 -8.61 8.56
CA ARG A 197 -0.62 -8.29 8.82
C ARG A 197 -0.82 -8.37 10.32
N LEU A 198 -0.98 -7.23 10.96
CA LEU A 198 -0.85 -7.14 12.42
C LEU A 198 -2.20 -7.26 13.12
N GLU A 199 -3.22 -6.54 12.63
CA GLU A 199 -4.46 -6.40 13.38
C GLU A 199 -5.68 -6.34 12.46
N LYS A 200 -6.73 -7.09 12.81
CA LYS A 200 -8.05 -6.95 12.19
C LYS A 200 -8.80 -5.86 12.94
N LEU A 201 -9.26 -4.86 12.23
CA LEU A 201 -10.04 -3.78 12.82
C LEU A 201 -11.47 -4.25 13.05
N PRO A 202 -12.06 -3.92 14.22
CA PRO A 202 -13.45 -4.24 14.51
C PRO A 202 -14.38 -3.57 13.51
N GLU A 203 -15.55 -4.17 13.28
CA GLU A 203 -16.64 -3.51 12.57
C GLU A 203 -17.21 -2.44 13.51
N CYS A 204 -17.05 -1.16 13.15
CA CYS A 204 -17.62 -0.05 13.91
C CYS A 204 -18.87 0.47 13.18
N GLY A 205 -20.01 0.53 13.88
CA GLY A 205 -21.28 1.00 13.34
C GLY A 205 -21.84 2.21 14.08
N VAL A 206 -22.43 3.14 13.34
CA VAL A 206 -23.35 4.19 13.84
C VAL A 206 -24.64 4.09 13.04
N GLN A 207 -25.78 4.33 13.69
CA GLN A 207 -27.12 4.27 13.09
C GLN A 207 -27.19 5.14 11.82
N VAL A 208 -27.42 4.47 10.69
CA VAL A 208 -27.84 5.12 9.45
C VAL A 208 -29.27 5.63 9.70
N THR A 209 -29.51 6.93 9.53
CA THR A 209 -30.87 7.42 9.28
C THR A 209 -31.41 6.64 8.10
N GLN A 210 -32.43 5.80 8.35
CA GLN A 210 -33.00 4.81 7.42
C GLN A 210 -32.92 5.27 5.96
N ARG A 211 -31.94 4.76 5.21
CA ARG A 211 -31.99 4.76 3.75
C ARG A 211 -32.72 3.48 3.36
N GLU A 212 -33.74 3.67 2.54
CA GLU A 212 -34.65 2.66 2.00
C GLU A 212 -33.96 1.31 1.75
N GLU A 213 -34.61 0.23 2.19
CA GLU A 213 -34.19 -1.14 1.96
C GLU A 213 -33.96 -1.37 0.46
N VAL A 214 -32.69 -1.36 0.05
CA VAL A 214 -32.31 -1.91 -1.25
C VAL A 214 -32.65 -3.41 -1.19
N PRO A 215 -33.53 -3.92 -2.08
CA PRO A 215 -33.95 -5.32 -2.00
C PRO A 215 -32.74 -6.22 -2.16
N LYS A 216 -32.49 -7.04 -1.12
CA LYS A 216 -31.47 -8.09 -1.15
C LYS A 216 -31.74 -8.99 -2.36
N LYS A 217 -30.96 -8.85 -3.43
CA LYS A 217 -30.95 -9.82 -4.53
C LYS A 217 -30.67 -11.19 -3.93
N LYS A 218 -31.69 -12.06 -3.96
CA LYS A 218 -31.58 -13.49 -3.62
C LYS A 218 -30.36 -14.06 -4.34
N ARG A 219 -29.30 -14.39 -3.61
CA ARG A 219 -28.20 -15.21 -4.15
C ARG A 219 -28.83 -16.55 -4.54
N ARG A 220 -29.01 -16.76 -5.85
CA ARG A 220 -29.31 -18.10 -6.37
C ARG A 220 -28.16 -19.00 -5.96
N LYS A 221 -28.44 -20.05 -5.16
CA LYS A 221 -27.49 -21.13 -4.93
C LYS A 221 -27.10 -21.67 -6.31
N LEU A 222 -25.82 -21.63 -6.63
CA LEU A 222 -25.27 -22.36 -7.77
C LEU A 222 -25.41 -23.85 -7.41
N ILE A 223 -26.42 -24.52 -7.96
CA ILE A 223 -26.49 -25.98 -7.96
C ILE A 223 -25.52 -26.40 -9.05
N LEU A 224 -24.36 -26.92 -8.65
CA LEU A 224 -23.46 -27.57 -9.59
C LEU A 224 -24.09 -28.93 -9.93
N PRO A 225 -24.24 -29.30 -11.22
CA PRO A 225 -24.58 -30.66 -11.58
C PRO A 225 -23.46 -31.57 -11.05
N SER A 226 -23.85 -32.59 -10.29
CA SER A 226 -22.98 -33.69 -9.89
C SER A 226 -22.36 -34.26 -11.18
N ALA A 227 -21.04 -34.21 -11.26
CA ALA A 227 -20.33 -34.95 -12.28
C ALA A 227 -20.67 -36.43 -12.08
N ASP A 228 -21.30 -37.04 -13.08
CA ASP A 228 -21.45 -38.48 -13.16
C ASP A 228 -20.04 -39.10 -13.14
N ILE A 229 -19.70 -39.67 -12.00
CA ILE A 229 -18.53 -40.53 -11.86
C ILE A 229 -18.94 -41.86 -12.50
N PRO A 230 -18.23 -42.35 -13.53
CA PRO A 230 -18.47 -43.70 -14.01
C PRO A 230 -17.99 -44.67 -12.91
N SER A 231 -18.92 -45.45 -12.37
CA SER A 231 -18.59 -46.61 -11.55
C SER A 231 -18.32 -47.79 -12.47
N GLU A 232 -17.04 -48.12 -12.69
CA GLU A 232 -16.65 -49.51 -12.89
C GLU A 232 -16.72 -50.18 -11.51
N ASP A 233 -17.69 -51.10 -11.32
CA ASP A 233 -17.37 -52.53 -11.15
C ASP A 233 -18.60 -53.39 -10.78
N GLU A 234 -18.61 -54.57 -11.42
CA GLU A 234 -19.11 -55.87 -10.96
C GLU A 234 -20.63 -56.10 -10.78
N SER A 235 -21.29 -56.62 -11.83
CA SER A 235 -21.77 -58.02 -11.90
C SER A 235 -22.17 -58.43 -13.32
#